data_AF-A0A2H0U9L3-F1
#
_entry.id   AF-A0A2H0U9L3-F1
#
_cell.length_a   1.000
_cell.length_b   1.000
_cell.length_c   1.000
_cell.angle_alpha   90.00
_cell.angle_beta   90.00
_cell.angle_gamma   90.00
#
_symmetry.space_group_name_H-M   'P 1'
#
loop_
_entity.id
_entity.type
_entity.pdbx_description
1 polymer ?
#
loop_
_entity_poly.entity_id
_entity_poly.type
_entity_poly.pdbx_seq_one_letter_code
_entity_poly.pdbx_strand_id
1 'polypeptide(L)' 'MVIPMDGAWQCSVCGFHYKDNLDSHTSGKEWAEKCESWCKEHHSCNLEITEHAEESVRGLSSA' A
#
# COMPACT_ATOMS: atom_id res chain seq x y z
N MET A 1 -9.56 4.94 6.41
CA MET A 1 -10.26 5.29 5.18
C MET A 1 -9.25 5.22 4.05
N VAL A 2 -9.42 4.27 3.13
CA VAL A 2 -8.56 4.15 1.94
C VAL A 2 -9.07 5.07 0.83
N ILE A 3 -8.17 5.75 0.13
CA ILE A 3 -8.54 6.73 -0.91
C ILE A 3 -8.37 6.06 -2.29
N PRO A 4 -9.44 5.91 -3.10
CA PRO A 4 -9.32 5.42 -4.47
C PRO A 4 -8.83 6.53 -5.42
N MET A 5 -7.81 6.24 -6.23
CA MET A 5 -7.32 7.07 -7.35
C MET A 5 -7.10 6.19 -8.58
N ASP A 6 -7.96 6.32 -9.60
CA ASP A 6 -7.80 5.77 -10.97
C ASP A 6 -7.02 4.42 -11.08
N GLY A 7 -7.39 3.42 -10.27
CA GLY A 7 -6.78 2.08 -10.26
C GLY A 7 -5.79 1.77 -9.13
N ALA A 8 -5.60 2.69 -8.18
CA ALA A 8 -4.80 2.49 -6.98
C ALA A 8 -5.49 3.02 -5.70
N TRP A 9 -5.05 2.50 -4.57
CA TRP A 9 -5.60 2.78 -3.24
C TRP A 9 -4.51 3.29 -2.33
N GLN A 10 -4.75 4.44 -1.70
CA GLN A 10 -3.79 5.06 -0.80
C GLN A 10 -4.13 4.77 0.67
N CYS A 11 -3.12 4.39 1.45
CA CYS A 11 -3.22 4.35 2.91
C CYS A 11 -3.15 5.77 3.49
N SER A 12 -4.17 6.17 4.25
CA SER A 12 -4.23 7.52 4.86
C SER A 12 -3.24 7.76 6.01
N VAL A 13 -2.53 6.73 6.47
CA VAL A 13 -1.61 6.83 7.62
C VAL A 13 -0.17 7.04 7.16
N CYS A 14 0.31 6.18 6.26
CA CYS A 14 1.68 6.20 5.75
C CYS A 14 1.81 6.84 4.36
N GLY A 15 0.70 6.97 3.61
CA GLY A 15 0.70 7.54 2.27
C GLY A 15 1.00 6.56 1.14
N PHE A 16 1.26 5.28 1.44
CA PHE A 16 1.59 4.26 0.44
C PHE A 16 0.44 3.99 -0.54
N HIS A 17 0.80 3.81 -1.82
CA HIS A 17 -0.14 3.51 -2.90
C HIS A 17 -0.11 2.04 -3.32
N TYR A 18 -1.29 1.44 -3.41
CA TYR A 18 -1.50 0.03 -3.75
C TYR A 18 -2.39 -0.09 -4.98
N LYS A 19 -1.82 -0.53 -6.10
CA LYS A 19 -2.59 -0.76 -7.32
C LYS A 19 -3.30 -2.10 -7.31
N ASP A 20 -4.43 -2.17 -8.00
CA ASP A 20 -5.10 -3.43 -8.29
C ASP A 20 -4.28 -4.22 -9.33
N ASN A 21 -3.64 -5.30 -8.87
CA ASN A 21 -2.82 -6.17 -9.72
C ASN A 21 -3.65 -7.39 -10.14
N LEU A 22 -3.80 -7.61 -11.45
CA LEU A 22 -4.47 -8.79 -12.02
C LEU A 22 -3.76 -10.12 -11.71
N ASP A 23 -2.47 -10.06 -11.35
CA ASP A 23 -1.63 -11.22 -11.01
C ASP A 23 -1.76 -11.62 -9.52
N SER A 24 -2.35 -10.75 -8.69
CA SER A 24 -2.46 -10.98 -7.24
C SER A 24 -3.89 -11.36 -6.86
N HIS A 25 -4.03 -12.36 -5.99
CA HIS A 25 -5.33 -12.71 -5.38
C HIS A 25 -5.86 -11.58 -4.46
N THR A 26 -5.05 -10.56 -4.19
CA THR A 26 -5.38 -9.47 -3.27
C THR A 26 -5.46 -8.15 -4.03
N SER A 27 -6.61 -7.50 -3.92
CA SER A 27 -6.87 -6.19 -4.53
C SER A 27 -6.02 -5.10 -3.86
N GLY A 28 -5.68 -4.04 -4.59
CA GLY A 28 -4.94 -2.89 -4.04
C GLY A 28 -5.65 -2.27 -2.84
N LYS A 29 -6.99 -2.30 -2.86
CA LYS A 29 -7.83 -1.90 -1.73
C LYS A 29 -7.53 -2.69 -0.46
N GLU A 30 -7.49 -4.01 -0.57
CA GLU A 30 -7.24 -4.90 0.56
C GLU A 30 -5.84 -4.66 1.14
N TRP A 31 -4.85 -4.41 0.29
CA TRP A 31 -3.52 -4.01 0.74
C TRP A 31 -3.53 -2.70 1.50
N ALA A 32 -4.22 -1.68 0.99
CA ALA A 32 -4.35 -0.40 1.67
C ALA A 32 -5.08 -0.52 3.01
N GLU A 33 -6.11 -1.36 3.11
CA GLU A 33 -6.85 -1.64 4.35
C GLU A 33 -6.01 -2.39 5.39
N LYS A 34 -5.26 -3.42 4.94
CA LYS A 34 -4.28 -4.13 5.78
C LYS A 34 -3.20 -3.18 6.27
N CYS A 35 -2.66 -2.34 5.38
CA CYS A 35 -1.65 -1.36 5.71
C CYS A 35 -2.15 -0.37 6.76
N GLU A 36 -3.36 0.17 6.58
CA GLU A 36 -3.95 1.11 7.53
C GLU A 36 -4.16 0.48 8.91
N SER A 37 -4.70 -0.75 8.95
CA SER A 37 -4.95 -1.48 10.20
C SER A 37 -3.65 -1.74 10.94
N TRP A 38 -2.63 -2.21 10.23
CA TRP A 38 -1.31 -2.46 10.78
C TRP A 38 -0.62 -1.17 11.26
N CYS A 39 -0.66 -0.10 10.45
CA CYS A 39 -0.07 1.18 10.81
C CYS A 39 -0.71 1.78 12.06
N LYS A 40 -2.03 1.62 12.24
CA LYS A 40 -2.72 2.10 13.45
C LYS A 40 -2.38 1.27 14.69
N GLU A 41 -2.21 -0.04 14.54
CA GLU A 41 -1.93 -0.93 15.67
C GLU A 41 -0.47 -0.88 16.11
N HIS A 42 0.47 -0.89 15.17
CA HIS A 42 1.90 -0.97 15.44
C HIS A 42 2.63 0.38 15.36
N HIS A 43 1.97 1.45 14.89
CA HIS A 43 2.60 2.75 14.59
C HIS A 43 3.82 2.63 13.66
N SER A 44 3.83 1.60 12.82
CA SER A 44 4.91 1.27 11.87
C SER A 44 4.31 0.56 10.66
N CYS A 45 4.95 0.64 9.51
CA CYS A 45 4.50 -0.06 8.31
C CYS A 45 4.99 -1.51 8.31
N ASN A 46 4.16 -2.46 7.86
CA ASN A 46 4.61 -3.84 7.64
C ASN A 46 5.38 -3.91 6.31
N LEU A 47 6.58 -4.49 6.32
CA LEU A 47 7.39 -4.68 5.11
C LEU A 47 6.70 -5.58 4.08
N GLU A 48 6.02 -6.65 4.51
CA GLU A 48 5.27 -7.56 3.64
C GLU A 48 4.09 -6.89 2.95
N ILE A 49 3.53 -5.83 3.55
CA ILE A 49 2.50 -5.03 2.90
C ILE A 49 3.17 -3.99 2.00
N THR A 50 4.22 -3.34 2.50
CA THR A 50 4.92 -2.26 1.80
C THR A 50 5.59 -2.75 0.51
N GLU A 51 6.04 -4.00 0.42
CA GLU A 51 6.62 -4.57 -0.81
C GLU A 51 5.65 -4.56 -1.99
N HIS A 52 4.34 -4.62 -1.73
CA HIS A 52 3.30 -4.56 -2.75
C HIS A 52 2.89 -3.12 -3.11
N ALA A 53 3.42 -2.12 -2.39
CA ALA A 53 3.20 -0.73 -2.74
C ALA A 53 3.97 -0.37 -4.03
N GLU A 54 3.38 0.50 -4.85
CA GLU A 54 4.01 1.06 -6.06
C GLU A 54 5.38 1.68 -5.77
N GLU A 55 5.54 2.24 -4.57
CA GLU A 55 6.76 2.89 -4.10
C GLU A 55 7.90 1.90 -3.84
N SER A 56 7.61 0.64 -3.45
CA SER A 56 8.63 -0.40 -3.29
C SER A 56 9.21 -0.84 -4.65
N VAL A 57 8.36 -0.93 -5.68
CA VAL A 57 8.80 -1.30 -7.03
C VAL A 57 9.59 -0.16 -7.69
N ARG A 58 9.38 1.09 -7.26
CA ARG A 58 10.06 2.29 -7.78
C ARG A 58 11.35 2.65 -7.04
N GLY A 59 11.87 1.77 -6.19
CA GLY A 59 13.12 1.92 -5.43
C GLY A 59 14.44 2.04 -6.23
N LEU A 60 14.42 2.50 -7.49
CA LEU A 60 15.59 3.12 -8.13
C LEU A 60 15.29 4.60 -8.35
N SER A 61 15.54 5.43 -7.32
CA SER A 61 16.06 6.81 -7.41
C SER A 61 16.06 7.44 -6.01
N SER A 62 16.82 6.85 -5.09
CA SER A 62 17.31 7.59 -3.93
C SER A 62 18.53 8.40 -4.36
N ALA A 63 18.53 9.67 -3.96
CA ALA A 63 19.66 10.60 -3.86
C ALA A 63 20.18 11.29 -5.13
#